data_AF-A0A931LTC3-F1
#
_entry.id   AF-A0A931LTC3-F1
#
_cell.length_a   1.000
_cell.length_b   1.000
_cell.length_c   1.000
_cell.angle_alpha   90.00
_cell.angle_beta   90.00
_cell.angle_gamma   90.00
#
_symmetry.space_group_name_H-M   'P 1'
#
loop_
_entity.id
_entity.type
_entity.pdbx_description
1 polymer ?
#
loop_
_entity_poly.entity_id
_entity_poly.type
_entity_poly.pdbx_seq_one_letter_code
_entity_poly.pdbx_strand_id
1 'polypeptide(L)'
;MMLRQRDNESRVSLFCISLLVLLVAITACGGPQKKTEEPVQTLKAADFPQLQEHLFELSIEKDPDKYAKTNLLDYQDGKVWVKLELKSETEPLPSGYQITVHARAGKDVEAQVDVKDLRKLSQEPQVEFIGQLQKPQP
;
A
#
# COMPACT_ATOMS: atom_id res chain seq x y z
N MET A 1 -34.32 30.37 39.29
CA MET A 1 -32.84 30.55 39.25
C MET A 1 -32.41 30.25 37.81
N MET A 2 -31.55 31.09 37.25
CA MET A 2 -31.52 31.55 35.84
C MET A 2 -31.33 30.51 34.73
N LEU A 3 -32.17 30.62 33.69
CA LEU A 3 -31.90 30.24 32.29
C LEU A 3 -31.03 31.33 31.64
N ARG A 4 -30.02 30.96 30.85
CA ARG A 4 -29.21 31.91 30.07
C ARG A 4 -29.22 31.51 28.60
N GLN A 5 -30.21 32.07 27.90
CA GLN A 5 -30.31 32.17 26.45
C GLN A 5 -29.39 33.31 25.97
N ARG A 6 -28.71 33.12 24.83
CA ARG A 6 -27.91 34.18 24.20
C ARG A 6 -27.97 34.04 22.68
N ASP A 7 -29.10 34.46 22.14
CA ASP A 7 -29.19 34.99 20.78
C ASP A 7 -28.97 36.52 20.84
N ASN A 8 -28.90 37.22 19.69
CA ASN A 8 -28.71 38.68 19.46
C ASN A 8 -27.24 39.00 19.05
N GLU A 9 -26.87 39.72 17.97
CA GLU A 9 -27.45 40.82 17.17
C GLU A 9 -26.79 40.79 15.76
N SER A 10 -27.51 40.86 14.62
CA SER A 10 -28.18 42.02 13.99
C SER A 10 -27.28 43.04 13.26
N ARG A 11 -27.73 43.34 12.03
CA ARG A 11 -27.57 44.55 11.19
C ARG A 11 -26.48 44.47 10.10
N VAL A 12 -26.86 44.24 8.84
CA VAL A 12 -27.54 45.20 7.93
C VAL A 12 -26.74 46.49 7.81
N SER A 13 -25.93 46.60 6.76
CA SER A 13 -25.69 47.88 6.10
C SER A 13 -25.26 47.62 4.65
N LEU A 14 -26.27 47.29 3.84
CA LEU A 14 -26.30 47.61 2.42
C LEU A 14 -26.09 49.13 2.28
N PHE A 15 -25.17 49.59 1.43
CA PHE A 15 -25.27 50.74 0.52
C PHE A 15 -23.93 51.45 0.25
N CYS A 16 -23.81 51.89 -1.01
CA CYS A 16 -22.83 52.83 -1.60
C CYS A 16 -21.52 52.17 -2.09
N ILE A 17 -21.46 51.63 -3.30
CA ILE A 17 -21.38 52.36 -4.59
C ILE A 17 -20.24 53.39 -4.57
N SER A 18 -19.10 53.03 -5.18
CA SER A 18 -18.33 53.88 -6.11
C SER A 18 -17.06 53.07 -6.49
N LEU A 19 -17.11 52.28 -7.56
CA LEU A 19 -16.66 52.73 -8.87
C LEU A 19 -15.22 53.29 -8.84
N LEU A 20 -14.23 52.44 -9.06
CA LEU A 20 -13.11 52.81 -9.92
C LEU A 20 -12.62 51.60 -10.72
N VAL A 21 -13.07 51.60 -11.96
CA VAL A 21 -12.60 50.81 -13.09
C VAL A 21 -11.12 51.14 -13.33
N LEU A 22 -10.24 50.13 -13.42
CA LEU A 22 -9.13 50.15 -14.38
C LEU A 22 -8.50 48.75 -14.59
N LEU A 23 -8.78 48.19 -15.76
CA LEU A 23 -7.90 47.43 -16.67
C LEU A 23 -6.70 46.66 -16.08
N VAL A 24 -6.61 45.36 -16.37
CA VAL A 24 -5.75 44.84 -17.45
C VAL A 24 -6.33 43.52 -17.98
N ALA A 25 -6.60 43.49 -19.29
CA ALA A 25 -6.87 42.28 -20.03
C ALA A 25 -5.60 41.41 -20.11
N ILE A 26 -5.66 40.18 -19.59
CA ILE A 26 -4.72 39.14 -19.99
C ILE A 26 -5.54 38.00 -20.59
N THR A 27 -5.75 38.11 -21.89
CA THR A 27 -5.98 36.98 -22.78
C THR A 27 -4.77 36.04 -22.67
N ALA A 28 -4.86 35.03 -21.81
CA ALA A 28 -3.96 33.88 -21.83
C ALA A 28 -4.77 32.63 -22.20
N CYS A 29 -4.38 32.07 -23.34
CA CYS A 29 -4.94 30.94 -24.04
C CYS A 29 -5.13 29.72 -23.11
N GLY A 30 -6.38 29.43 -22.73
CA GLY A 30 -6.74 28.16 -22.10
C GLY A 30 -6.84 27.06 -23.16
N GLY A 31 -5.68 26.59 -23.64
CA GLY A 31 -5.63 25.40 -24.50
C GLY A 31 -6.22 24.19 -23.77
N PRO A 32 -6.78 23.21 -24.50
CA PRO A 32 -7.29 21.99 -23.88
C PRO A 32 -6.15 21.31 -23.15
N GLN A 33 -6.27 21.28 -21.81
CA GLN A 33 -5.38 20.57 -20.92
C GLN A 33 -5.49 19.08 -21.28
N LYS A 34 -4.64 18.62 -22.20
CA LYS A 34 -4.37 17.21 -22.40
C LYS A 34 -4.01 16.69 -21.02
N LYS A 35 -4.90 15.87 -20.44
CA LYS A 35 -4.52 14.97 -19.36
C LYS A 35 -3.35 14.16 -19.90
N THR A 36 -2.14 14.55 -19.52
CA THR A 36 -1.01 13.62 -19.54
C THR A 36 -1.41 12.56 -18.54
N GLU A 37 -2.02 11.48 -19.04
CA GLU A 37 -2.07 10.23 -18.32
C GLU A 37 -0.62 9.88 -18.03
N GLU A 38 -0.19 10.08 -16.77
CA GLU A 38 1.04 9.47 -16.29
C GLU A 38 0.96 7.99 -16.65
N PRO A 39 2.01 7.41 -17.24
CA PRO A 39 2.01 6.00 -17.57
C PRO A 39 1.74 5.23 -16.28
N VAL A 40 0.57 4.58 -16.21
CA VAL A 40 0.21 3.70 -15.11
C VAL A 40 1.25 2.58 -15.12
N GLN A 41 2.23 2.65 -14.22
CA GLN A 41 3.20 1.58 -14.05
C GLN A 41 2.44 0.32 -13.68
N THR A 42 2.31 -0.58 -14.65
CA THR A 42 1.73 -1.90 -14.44
C THR A 42 2.82 -2.75 -13.81
N LEU A 43 2.68 -3.04 -12.51
CA LEU A 43 3.62 -3.86 -11.76
C LEU A 43 3.63 -5.29 -12.32
N LYS A 44 4.81 -5.86 -12.50
CA LYS A 44 5.00 -7.22 -13.02
C LYS A 44 5.79 -8.06 -12.02
N ALA A 45 5.54 -9.38 -12.01
CA ALA A 45 6.29 -10.30 -11.15
C ALA A 45 7.82 -10.21 -11.39
N ALA A 46 8.23 -9.95 -12.63
CA ALA A 46 9.64 -9.77 -13.00
C ALA A 46 10.34 -8.59 -12.28
N ASP A 47 9.58 -7.61 -11.77
CA ASP A 47 10.11 -6.50 -10.97
C ASP A 47 10.44 -6.93 -9.52
N PHE A 48 10.05 -8.14 -9.13
CA PHE A 48 10.20 -8.72 -7.79
C PHE A 48 10.83 -10.12 -7.87
N PRO A 49 12.07 -10.26 -8.36
CA PRO A 49 12.68 -11.57 -8.63
C PRO A 49 12.89 -12.44 -7.39
N GLN A 50 12.86 -11.85 -6.19
CA GLN A 50 12.97 -12.56 -4.92
C GLN A 50 11.62 -13.06 -4.41
N LEU A 51 10.50 -12.69 -5.04
CA LEU A 51 9.16 -13.09 -4.66
C LEU A 51 8.62 -14.12 -5.65
N GLN A 52 8.19 -15.28 -5.15
CA GLN A 52 7.53 -16.27 -5.98
C GLN A 52 6.26 -15.69 -6.64
N GLU A 53 6.01 -16.04 -7.90
CA GLU A 53 4.94 -15.48 -8.73
C GLU A 53 3.56 -15.52 -8.06
N HIS A 54 3.15 -16.66 -7.50
CA HIS A 54 1.85 -16.76 -6.82
C HIS A 54 1.72 -15.88 -5.58
N LEU A 55 2.83 -15.59 -4.88
CA LEU A 55 2.83 -14.65 -3.77
C LEU A 55 2.79 -13.20 -4.26
N PHE A 56 3.41 -12.91 -5.41
CA PHE A 56 3.23 -11.63 -6.10
C PHE A 56 1.77 -11.43 -6.53
N GLU A 57 1.17 -12.42 -7.18
CA GLU A 57 -0.24 -12.39 -7.62
C GLU A 57 -1.19 -12.22 -6.42
N LEU A 58 -0.96 -12.96 -5.34
CA LEU A 58 -1.70 -12.80 -4.08
C LEU A 58 -1.62 -11.35 -3.55
N SER A 59 -0.46 -10.71 -3.68
CA SER A 59 -0.23 -9.35 -3.16
C SER A 59 -0.92 -8.22 -3.95
N ILE A 60 -1.40 -8.52 -5.17
CA ILE A 60 -2.07 -7.54 -6.04
C ILE A 60 -3.54 -7.87 -6.30
N GLU A 61 -4.01 -9.01 -5.81
CA GLU A 61 -5.36 -9.48 -6.03
C GLU A 61 -6.39 -8.64 -5.27
N LYS A 62 -7.58 -8.47 -5.86
CA LYS A 62 -8.69 -7.75 -5.23
C LYS A 62 -9.36 -8.56 -4.13
N ASP A 63 -9.39 -9.89 -4.30
CA ASP A 63 -9.91 -10.87 -3.35
C ASP A 63 -8.82 -11.92 -3.03
N PRO A 64 -7.86 -11.56 -2.15
CA PRO A 64 -6.72 -12.42 -1.81
C PRO A 64 -7.16 -13.74 -1.16
N ASP A 65 -8.25 -13.74 -0.39
CA ASP A 65 -8.84 -14.95 0.21
C ASP A 65 -9.24 -15.97 -0.84
N LYS A 66 -9.97 -15.54 -1.88
CA LYS A 66 -10.41 -16.42 -2.97
C LYS A 66 -9.22 -16.94 -3.77
N TYR A 67 -8.25 -16.09 -4.04
CA TYR A 67 -7.05 -16.46 -4.78
C TYR A 67 -6.20 -17.46 -4.01
N ALA A 68 -5.98 -17.24 -2.72
CA ALA A 68 -5.23 -18.17 -1.87
C ALA A 68 -5.87 -19.56 -1.83
N LYS A 69 -7.20 -19.64 -1.68
CA LYS A 69 -7.94 -20.92 -1.71
C LYS A 69 -7.78 -21.65 -3.04
N THR A 70 -7.86 -20.93 -4.16
CA THR A 70 -7.73 -21.51 -5.51
C THR A 70 -6.32 -22.05 -5.75
N ASN A 71 -5.30 -21.37 -5.22
CA ASN A 71 -3.89 -21.69 -5.40
C ASN A 71 -3.27 -22.45 -4.21
N LEU A 72 -4.10 -22.96 -3.29
CA LEU A 72 -3.68 -23.73 -2.11
C LEU A 72 -2.61 -23.02 -1.25
N LEU A 73 -2.68 -21.69 -1.18
CA LEU A 73 -1.84 -20.88 -0.30
C LEU A 73 -2.43 -20.89 1.11
N ASP A 74 -1.57 -21.07 2.12
CA ASP A 74 -1.97 -21.02 3.52
C ASP A 74 -2.07 -19.56 3.96
N TYR A 75 -3.25 -18.99 3.73
CA TYR A 75 -3.60 -17.60 3.96
C TYR A 75 -4.72 -17.51 4.99
N GLN A 76 -4.56 -16.62 5.96
CA GLN A 76 -5.54 -16.32 6.99
C GLN A 76 -5.38 -14.89 7.47
N ASP A 77 -6.49 -14.17 7.61
CA ASP A 77 -6.55 -12.83 8.23
C ASP A 77 -5.54 -11.81 7.62
N GLY A 78 -5.40 -11.82 6.30
CA GLY A 78 -4.48 -10.92 5.58
C GLY A 78 -3.01 -11.35 5.62
N LYS A 79 -2.69 -12.49 6.25
CA LYS A 79 -1.35 -13.04 6.34
C LYS A 79 -1.24 -14.33 5.56
N VAL A 80 -0.05 -14.60 5.02
CA VAL A 80 0.27 -15.85 4.32
C VAL A 80 1.48 -16.50 4.97
N TRP A 81 1.45 -17.82 5.12
CA TRP A 81 2.59 -18.63 5.52
C TRP A 81 3.59 -18.76 4.37
N VAL A 82 4.82 -18.39 4.64
CA VAL A 82 5.91 -18.37 3.67
C VAL A 82 7.17 -19.00 4.24
N LYS A 83 8.01 -19.49 3.33
CA LYS A 83 9.43 -19.68 3.55
C LYS A 83 10.14 -18.39 3.12
N LEU A 84 10.89 -17.78 4.03
CA LEU A 84 11.79 -16.67 3.76
C LEU A 84 13.23 -17.19 3.81
N GLU A 85 13.99 -17.04 2.74
CA GLU A 85 15.43 -17.29 2.75
C GLU A 85 16.17 -15.97 2.90
N LEU A 86 17.05 -15.89 3.89
CA LEU A 86 17.95 -14.76 4.10
C LEU A 86 19.28 -14.99 3.40
N LYS A 87 20.03 -13.92 3.13
CA LYS A 87 21.36 -14.04 2.49
C LYS A 87 22.40 -14.77 3.33
N SER A 88 22.25 -14.76 4.66
CA SER A 88 23.14 -15.46 5.58
C SER A 88 22.40 -15.93 6.83
N GLU A 89 22.95 -16.94 7.51
CA GLU A 89 22.35 -17.50 8.73
C GLU A 89 22.34 -16.48 9.89
N THR A 90 23.29 -15.56 9.89
CA THR A 90 23.43 -14.49 10.90
C THR A 90 22.64 -13.23 10.56
N GLU A 91 22.03 -13.17 9.37
CA GLU A 91 21.32 -11.99 8.90
C GLU A 91 20.08 -11.73 9.78
N PRO A 92 19.85 -10.49 10.23
CA PRO A 92 18.62 -10.16 10.95
C PRO A 92 17.41 -10.24 10.00
N LEU A 93 16.22 -10.41 10.55
CA LEU A 93 14.99 -10.21 9.79
C LEU A 93 14.78 -8.71 9.51
N PRO A 94 14.24 -8.33 8.32
CA PRO A 94 13.90 -6.95 8.03
C PRO A 94 12.96 -6.36 9.08
N SER A 95 13.31 -5.18 9.61
CA SER A 95 12.45 -4.45 10.54
C SER A 95 11.37 -3.65 9.81
N GLY A 96 10.26 -3.34 10.48
CA GLY A 96 9.18 -2.52 9.92
C GLY A 96 8.11 -3.31 9.17
N TYR A 97 8.22 -4.64 9.16
CA TYR A 97 7.27 -5.57 8.57
C TYR A 97 6.56 -6.39 9.64
N GLN A 98 5.31 -6.77 9.39
CA GLN A 98 4.58 -7.66 10.29
C GLN A 98 4.92 -9.12 9.98
N ILE A 99 6.09 -9.57 10.46
CA ILE A 99 6.59 -10.95 10.31
C ILE A 99 6.41 -11.68 11.64
N THR A 100 5.64 -12.76 11.66
CA THR A 100 5.53 -13.67 12.80
C THR A 100 6.32 -14.94 12.50
N VAL A 101 7.43 -15.14 13.20
CA VAL A 101 8.33 -16.29 12.97
C VAL A 101 7.82 -17.52 13.71
N HIS A 102 7.79 -18.66 13.01
CA HIS A 102 7.42 -19.96 13.58
C HIS A 102 8.63 -20.89 13.74
N ALA A 103 9.55 -20.86 12.77
CA ALA A 103 10.79 -21.64 12.83
C ALA A 103 11.92 -20.91 12.10
N ARG A 104 13.16 -21.19 12.51
CA ARG A 104 14.37 -20.73 11.82
C ARG A 104 15.42 -21.85 11.82
N ALA A 105 15.96 -22.15 10.65
CA ALA A 105 17.01 -23.13 10.45
C ALA A 105 18.06 -22.54 9.49
N GLY A 106 19.20 -22.11 10.04
CA GLY A 106 20.22 -21.40 9.27
C GLY A 106 19.65 -20.13 8.64
N LYS A 107 19.68 -20.07 7.29
CA LYS A 107 19.15 -18.96 6.49
C LYS A 107 17.64 -19.04 6.21
N ASP A 108 17.02 -20.19 6.47
CA ASP A 108 15.61 -20.43 6.19
C ASP A 108 14.75 -20.04 7.40
N VAL A 109 13.68 -19.29 7.15
CA VAL A 109 12.72 -18.83 8.15
C VAL A 109 11.32 -19.21 7.69
N GLU A 110 10.59 -19.93 8.52
CA GLU A 110 9.16 -20.15 8.34
C GLU A 110 8.41 -19.06 9.10
N ALA A 111 7.57 -18.31 8.40
CA ALA A 111 6.89 -17.17 8.97
C ALA A 111 5.51 -16.92 8.37
N GLN A 112 4.65 -16.26 9.13
CA GLN A 112 3.48 -15.56 8.60
C GLN A 112 3.86 -14.11 8.29
N VAL A 113 3.53 -13.66 7.08
CA VAL A 113 3.78 -12.30 6.60
C VAL A 113 2.48 -11.68 6.11
N ASP A 114 2.25 -10.41 6.42
CA ASP A 114 1.13 -9.64 5.89
C ASP A 114 1.26 -9.53 4.36
N VAL A 115 0.20 -9.87 3.61
CA VAL A 115 0.22 -9.91 2.14
C VAL A 115 0.60 -8.56 1.53
N LYS A 116 0.24 -7.46 2.19
CA LYS A 116 0.60 -6.10 1.72
C LYS A 116 2.09 -5.80 1.79
N ASP A 117 2.82 -6.54 2.63
CA ASP A 117 4.24 -6.35 2.90
C ASP A 117 5.13 -7.18 1.95
N LEU A 118 4.60 -8.27 1.35
CA LEU A 118 5.37 -9.23 0.54
C LEU A 118 6.28 -8.58 -0.50
N ARG A 119 5.74 -7.63 -1.29
CA ARG A 119 6.50 -6.97 -2.36
C ARG A 119 7.62 -6.06 -1.87
N LYS A 120 7.41 -5.39 -0.74
CA LYS A 120 8.43 -4.52 -0.14
C LYS A 120 9.49 -5.37 0.56
N LEU A 121 9.03 -6.39 1.29
CA LEU A 121 9.89 -7.36 1.94
C LEU A 121 10.80 -8.09 0.93
N SER A 122 10.29 -8.43 -0.26
CA SER A 122 11.08 -9.04 -1.34
C SER A 122 12.02 -8.09 -2.07
N GLN A 123 12.18 -6.87 -1.58
CA GLN A 123 13.17 -5.91 -2.07
C GLN A 123 14.22 -5.58 -1.00
N GLU A 124 14.06 -6.16 0.20
CA GLU A 124 14.98 -5.92 1.30
C GLU A 124 16.36 -6.53 1.01
N PRO A 125 17.46 -5.78 1.21
CA PRO A 125 18.79 -6.25 0.85
C PRO A 125 19.22 -7.55 1.51
N GLN A 126 18.63 -7.90 2.65
CA GLN A 126 18.91 -9.10 3.42
C GLN A 126 18.07 -10.33 3.03
N VAL A 127 17.00 -10.15 2.25
CA VAL A 127 16.16 -11.22 1.73
C VAL A 127 16.78 -11.78 0.45
N GLU A 128 16.89 -13.09 0.36
CA GLU A 128 17.32 -13.81 -0.84
C GLU A 128 16.12 -14.32 -1.63
N PHE A 129 15.12 -14.88 -0.94
CA PHE A 129 13.93 -15.45 -1.57
C PHE A 129 12.71 -15.45 -0.62
N ILE A 130 11.51 -15.33 -1.17
CA ILE A 130 10.22 -15.50 -0.51
C ILE A 130 9.38 -16.47 -1.33
N GLY A 131 9.08 -17.64 -0.76
CA GLY A 131 8.31 -18.68 -1.41
C GLY A 131 7.19 -19.22 -0.53
N GLN A 132 6.26 -19.94 -1.15
CA GLN A 132 5.24 -20.68 -0.45
C GLN A 132 5.90 -21.71 0.47
N LEU A 133 5.42 -21.80 1.72
CA LEU A 133 5.82 -22.91 2.59
C LEU A 133 5.18 -24.20 2.07
N GLN A 134 6.00 -25.15 1.63
CA GLN A 134 5.53 -26.46 1.21
C GLN A 134 5.20 -27.30 2.45
N LYS A 135 3.95 -27.75 2.58
CA LYS A 135 3.62 -28.79 3.55
C LYS A 135 4.25 -30.11 3.07
N PRO A 136 4.82 -30.94 3.98
CA PRO A 136 5.29 -32.27 3.60
C PRO A 136 4.17 -33.03 2.90
N GLN A 137 4.44 -33.61 1.73
CA GLN A 137 3.49 -34.56 1.14
C GLN A 137 3.53 -35.85 1.97
N PRO A 138 2.36 -36.41 2.34
CA PRO A 138 2.27 -37.64 3.12
C PRO A 138 2.80 -38.87 2.37
#